data_AF-A0A5C8P4H7-F1
#
_entry.id   AF-A0A5C8P4H7-F1
#
_cell.length_a   1.000
_cell.length_b   1.000
_cell.length_c   1.000
_cell.angle_alpha   90.00
_cell.angle_beta   90.00
_cell.angle_gamma   90.00
#
_symmetry.space_group_name_H-M   'P 1'
#
loop_
_entity.id
_entity.type
_entity.pdbx_description
1 polymer ?
#
loop_
_entity_poly.entity_id
_entity_poly.type
_entity_poly.pdbx_seq_one_letter_code
_entity_poly.pdbx_strand_id
1 'polypeptide(L)'
;MARIPWNQYFMAQSHLLSLRSTCTRLMVGATIVRDKRIIAGGYNGSVSGSVHCIDEGCYIVDGHCVRTIHAEANALLQCAKFGVRTEGAHIYVTHFPCLQCTKQIIQAGIKTVYYATDYRNNEYAIQLFQEAGVKVDKVPLEEFNIDPNYKVKQEYVSKLLKTVGSHVSNDELAHLKEEAKQIFKGDMNE
;
A
#
# COMPACT_ATOMS: atom_id res chain seq x y z
N MET A 1 25.85 1.86 2.27
CA MET A 1 24.41 2.12 2.05
C MET A 1 23.91 1.10 1.03
N ALA A 2 22.94 0.25 1.38
CA ALA A 2 22.37 -0.72 0.46
C ALA A 2 21.32 -0.04 -0.43
N ARG A 3 21.31 -0.36 -1.72
CA ARG A 3 20.35 0.19 -2.69
C ARG A 3 19.01 -0.54 -2.54
N ILE A 4 17.92 0.21 -2.45
CA ILE A 4 16.56 -0.36 -2.38
C ILE A 4 16.25 -1.22 -3.64
N PRO A 5 15.73 -2.46 -3.48
CA PRO A 5 15.28 -3.27 -4.61
C PRO A 5 14.13 -2.61 -5.37
N TRP A 6 13.99 -2.89 -6.67
CA TRP A 6 12.96 -2.27 -7.52
C TRP A 6 11.54 -2.47 -6.99
N ASN A 7 11.19 -3.68 -6.58
CA ASN A 7 9.85 -3.98 -6.07
C ASN A 7 9.54 -3.15 -4.81
N GLN A 8 10.52 -3.05 -3.90
CA GLN A 8 10.40 -2.24 -2.68
C GLN A 8 10.30 -0.75 -3.01
N TYR A 9 11.07 -0.26 -3.99
CA TYR A 9 10.98 1.12 -4.45
C TYR A 9 9.57 1.46 -4.99
N PHE A 10 9.03 0.66 -5.91
CA PHE A 10 7.69 0.94 -6.46
C PHE A 10 6.56 0.69 -5.47
N MET A 11 6.73 -0.26 -4.55
CA MET A 11 5.78 -0.47 -3.47
C MET A 11 5.79 0.72 -2.49
N ALA A 12 6.97 1.23 -2.12
CA ALA A 12 7.12 2.44 -1.30
C ALA A 12 6.42 3.64 -1.95
N GLN A 13 6.56 3.83 -3.26
CA GLN A 13 5.86 4.89 -3.99
C GLN A 13 4.34 4.74 -3.93
N SER A 14 3.83 3.50 -4.00
CA SER A 14 2.40 3.23 -3.87
C SER A 14 1.89 3.52 -2.46
N HIS A 15 2.66 3.20 -1.43
CA HIS A 15 2.36 3.61 -0.05
C HIS A 15 2.42 5.12 0.14
N LEU A 16 3.40 5.82 -0.44
CA LEU A 16 3.47 7.28 -0.41
C LEU A 16 2.23 7.92 -1.06
N LEU A 17 1.78 7.41 -2.20
CA LEU A 17 0.54 7.86 -2.84
C LEU A 17 -0.67 7.64 -1.94
N SER A 18 -0.74 6.51 -1.24
CA SER A 18 -1.86 6.19 -0.34
C SER A 18 -2.04 7.20 0.78
N LEU A 19 -0.97 7.92 1.19
CA LEU A 19 -1.04 8.99 2.20
C LEU A 19 -1.88 10.19 1.76
N ARG A 20 -2.19 10.31 0.46
CA ARG A 20 -3.12 11.31 -0.07
C ARG A 20 -4.57 10.83 -0.17
N SER A 21 -4.85 9.58 0.24
CA SER A 21 -6.21 9.05 0.26
C SER A 21 -7.12 9.93 1.10
N THR A 22 -8.35 10.06 0.65
CA THR A 22 -9.39 10.81 1.37
C THR A 22 -10.51 9.91 1.88
N CYS A 23 -10.31 8.58 1.83
CA CYS A 23 -11.25 7.61 2.39
C CYS A 23 -10.82 7.23 3.81
N THR A 24 -11.71 7.39 4.78
CA THR A 24 -11.43 7.06 6.19
C THR A 24 -11.47 5.56 6.49
N ARG A 25 -11.95 4.72 5.55
CA ARG A 25 -12.06 3.26 5.74
C ARG A 25 -10.81 2.51 5.33
N LEU A 26 -10.12 2.97 4.29
CA LEU A 26 -8.93 2.32 3.74
C LEU A 26 -8.14 3.31 2.90
N MET A 27 -6.83 3.39 3.14
CA MET A 27 -5.92 4.20 2.34
C MET A 27 -5.22 3.31 1.32
N VAL A 28 -5.56 3.48 0.05
CA VAL A 28 -5.01 2.70 -1.06
C VAL A 28 -4.23 3.61 -1.99
N GLY A 29 -3.07 3.15 -2.43
CA GLY A 29 -2.27 3.79 -3.45
C GLY A 29 -1.84 2.77 -4.50
N ALA A 30 -1.67 3.22 -5.73
CA ALA A 30 -1.29 2.41 -6.87
C ALA A 30 -0.29 3.15 -7.76
N THR A 31 0.72 2.45 -8.26
CA THR A 31 1.72 2.97 -9.20
C THR A 31 1.81 2.06 -10.42
N ILE A 32 1.68 2.63 -11.62
CA ILE A 32 1.88 1.89 -12.88
C ILE A 32 3.30 2.17 -13.38
N VAL A 33 3.99 1.10 -13.75
CA VAL A 33 5.40 1.10 -14.11
C VAL A 33 5.59 0.39 -15.45
N ARG A 34 6.42 0.97 -16.33
CA ARG A 34 6.91 0.31 -17.54
C ARG A 34 8.40 0.60 -17.69
N ASP A 35 9.20 -0.41 -18.03
CA ASP A 35 10.66 -0.28 -18.21
C ASP A 35 11.35 0.38 -17.01
N LYS A 36 10.93 0.00 -15.79
CA LYS A 36 11.40 0.58 -14.52
C LYS A 36 11.17 2.10 -14.38
N ARG A 37 10.23 2.66 -15.15
CA ARG A 37 9.79 4.05 -15.06
C ARG A 37 8.34 4.11 -14.64
N ILE A 38 8.04 5.00 -13.69
CA ILE A 38 6.66 5.28 -13.29
C ILE A 38 5.99 6.04 -14.43
N ILE A 39 4.83 5.55 -14.87
CA ILE A 39 4.04 6.17 -15.95
C ILE A 39 2.72 6.76 -15.44
N ALA A 40 2.22 6.27 -14.31
CA ALA A 40 1.05 6.82 -13.63
C ALA A 40 1.03 6.43 -12.15
N GLY A 41 0.25 7.17 -11.37
CA GLY A 41 -0.03 6.90 -9.97
C GLY A 41 -1.46 7.31 -9.61
N GLY A 42 -2.01 6.64 -8.60
CA GLY A 42 -3.35 6.91 -8.11
C GLY A 42 -3.46 6.60 -6.62
N TYR A 43 -4.44 7.23 -5.97
CA TYR A 43 -4.89 6.90 -4.63
C TYR A 43 -6.41 6.91 -4.61
N ASN A 44 -7.03 6.26 -3.64
CA ASN A 44 -8.48 6.26 -3.57
C ASN A 44 -9.03 7.58 -3.00
N GLY A 45 -9.96 8.19 -3.73
CA GLY A 45 -10.52 9.49 -3.37
C GLY A 45 -11.70 9.87 -4.24
N SER A 46 -12.44 10.88 -3.82
CA SER A 46 -13.59 11.40 -4.58
C SER A 46 -13.21 11.86 -5.98
N VAL A 47 -14.20 11.87 -6.87
CA VAL A 47 -14.12 12.54 -8.17
C VAL A 47 -13.62 13.98 -7.96
N SER A 48 -12.70 14.44 -8.81
CA SER A 48 -12.14 15.80 -8.71
C SER A 48 -13.24 16.86 -8.73
N GLY A 49 -13.17 17.80 -7.77
CA GLY A 49 -14.17 18.86 -7.60
C GLY A 49 -15.40 18.47 -6.76
N SER A 50 -15.50 17.22 -6.32
CA SER A 50 -16.52 16.75 -5.38
C SER A 50 -15.99 16.77 -3.94
N VAL A 51 -16.91 16.67 -2.97
CA VAL A 51 -16.60 16.56 -1.53
C VAL A 51 -15.92 15.24 -1.18
N HIS A 52 -15.02 15.25 -0.21
CA HIS A 52 -14.27 14.07 0.19
C HIS A 52 -14.93 13.31 1.36
N CYS A 53 -14.56 12.03 1.56
CA CYS A 53 -15.04 11.30 2.74
C CYS A 53 -14.51 11.89 4.05
N ILE A 54 -13.37 12.57 4.03
CA ILE A 54 -12.86 13.32 5.19
C ILE A 54 -13.71 14.55 5.51
N ASP A 55 -14.48 15.07 4.56
CA ASP A 55 -15.32 16.26 4.75
C ASP A 55 -16.75 15.88 5.15
N GLU A 56 -17.37 14.91 4.45
CA GLU A 56 -18.78 14.54 4.62
C GLU A 56 -19.01 13.07 5.01
N GLY A 57 -17.95 12.35 5.36
CA GLY A 57 -18.04 10.92 5.61
C GLY A 57 -18.14 10.08 4.34
N CYS A 58 -17.92 8.77 4.52
CA CYS A 58 -18.04 7.81 3.42
C CYS A 58 -19.49 7.69 2.97
N TYR A 59 -19.73 7.70 1.65
CA TYR A 59 -21.04 7.38 1.09
C TYR A 59 -21.13 5.86 0.87
N ILE A 60 -21.92 5.18 1.70
CA ILE A 60 -21.97 3.72 1.76
C ILE A 60 -23.20 3.17 1.04
N VAL A 61 -22.96 2.22 0.14
CA VAL A 61 -23.99 1.40 -0.52
C VAL A 61 -23.54 -0.05 -0.41
N ASP A 62 -24.42 -0.94 0.06
CA ASP A 62 -24.15 -2.37 0.25
C ASP A 62 -22.86 -2.69 1.04
N GLY A 63 -22.54 -1.87 2.04
CA GLY A 63 -21.33 -2.02 2.86
C GLY A 63 -20.02 -1.55 2.20
N HIS A 64 -20.09 -1.00 0.98
CA HIS A 64 -18.96 -0.45 0.23
C HIS A 64 -19.04 1.08 0.15
N CYS A 65 -17.87 1.74 0.24
CA CYS A 65 -17.80 3.18 -0.03
C CYS A 65 -17.81 3.41 -1.54
N VAL A 66 -18.86 4.06 -2.05
CA VAL A 66 -19.01 4.36 -3.48
C VAL A 66 -18.64 5.80 -3.83
N ARG A 67 -18.27 6.63 -2.83
CA ARG A 67 -17.82 8.01 -3.04
C ARG A 67 -16.50 8.07 -3.80
N THR A 68 -15.61 7.11 -3.53
CA THR A 68 -14.24 7.14 -4.03
C THR A 68 -14.04 6.36 -5.31
N ILE A 69 -13.30 6.94 -6.25
CA ILE A 69 -12.62 6.19 -7.28
C ILE A 69 -11.45 5.46 -6.60
N HIS A 70 -11.26 4.19 -6.92
CA HIS A 70 -10.17 3.36 -6.38
C HIS A 70 -8.80 3.79 -6.91
N ALA A 71 -7.73 3.42 -6.19
CA ALA A 71 -6.37 3.85 -6.54
C ALA A 71 -5.92 3.31 -7.91
N GLU A 72 -6.22 2.04 -8.18
CA GLU A 72 -5.93 1.35 -9.44
C GLU A 72 -6.66 2.01 -10.60
N ALA A 73 -7.95 2.28 -10.41
CA ALA A 73 -8.77 2.98 -11.38
C ALA A 73 -8.24 4.40 -11.64
N ASN A 74 -7.87 5.16 -10.60
CA ASN A 74 -7.28 6.49 -10.77
C ASN A 74 -5.95 6.46 -11.54
N ALA A 75 -5.09 5.46 -11.29
CA ALA A 75 -3.85 5.30 -12.05
C ALA A 75 -4.12 4.97 -13.53
N LEU A 76 -5.08 4.10 -13.83
CA LEU A 76 -5.49 3.79 -15.21
C LEU A 76 -6.15 5.00 -15.91
N LEU A 77 -7.02 5.73 -15.20
CA LEU A 77 -7.66 6.94 -15.69
C LEU A 77 -6.64 8.06 -15.98
N GLN A 78 -5.57 8.17 -15.18
CA GLN A 78 -4.47 9.08 -15.46
C GLN A 78 -3.80 8.74 -16.80
N CYS A 79 -3.51 7.46 -17.03
CA CYS A 79 -2.98 7.00 -18.32
C CYS A 79 -3.92 7.35 -19.48
N ALA A 80 -5.21 7.07 -19.34
CA ALA A 80 -6.21 7.38 -20.36
C ALA A 80 -6.30 8.90 -20.64
N LYS A 81 -6.33 9.71 -19.59
CA LYS A 81 -6.42 11.18 -19.68
C LYS A 81 -5.23 11.80 -20.40
N PHE A 82 -4.04 11.25 -20.23
CA PHE A 82 -2.80 11.79 -20.82
C PHE A 82 -2.30 11.01 -22.04
N GLY A 83 -3.08 10.06 -22.57
CA GLY A 83 -2.69 9.28 -23.76
C GLY A 83 -1.49 8.35 -23.53
N VAL A 84 -1.28 7.90 -22.30
CA VAL A 84 -0.16 7.02 -21.94
C VAL A 84 -0.62 5.56 -22.05
N ARG A 85 0.03 4.78 -22.92
CA ARG A 85 -0.28 3.36 -23.10
C ARG A 85 0.05 2.53 -21.85
N THR A 86 -0.87 1.67 -21.42
CA THR A 86 -0.70 0.72 -20.31
C THR A 86 -0.33 -0.70 -20.76
N GLU A 87 -0.48 -1.03 -22.04
CA GLU A 87 -0.12 -2.36 -22.58
C GLU A 87 1.31 -2.75 -22.19
N GLY A 88 1.45 -3.96 -21.63
CA GLY A 88 2.74 -4.51 -21.21
C GLY A 88 3.26 -3.99 -19.86
N ALA A 89 2.58 -3.02 -19.23
CA ALA A 89 3.03 -2.42 -17.97
C ALA A 89 2.75 -3.32 -16.75
N HIS A 90 3.28 -2.90 -15.60
CA HIS A 90 3.06 -3.52 -14.29
C HIS A 90 2.39 -2.52 -13.36
N ILE A 91 1.59 -3.01 -12.41
CA ILE A 91 0.99 -2.17 -11.37
C ILE A 91 1.43 -2.65 -9.99
N TYR A 92 1.80 -1.72 -9.13
CA TYR A 92 2.03 -1.92 -7.70
C TYR A 92 0.87 -1.30 -6.95
N VAL A 93 0.27 -2.01 -5.99
CA VAL A 93 -0.87 -1.51 -5.22
C VAL A 93 -0.71 -1.88 -3.74
N THR A 94 -1.16 -1.02 -2.83
CA THR A 94 -0.99 -1.30 -1.39
C THR A 94 -1.90 -2.43 -0.89
N HIS A 95 -3.02 -2.69 -1.56
CA HIS A 95 -4.00 -3.72 -1.18
C HIS A 95 -4.45 -4.50 -2.40
N PHE A 96 -4.76 -5.80 -2.23
CA PHE A 96 -5.24 -6.64 -3.31
C PHE A 96 -6.44 -5.99 -4.05
N PRO A 97 -6.42 -5.92 -5.40
CA PRO A 97 -7.46 -5.23 -6.15
C PRO A 97 -8.85 -5.83 -5.96
N CYS A 98 -9.88 -4.98 -5.86
CA CYS A 98 -11.26 -5.47 -5.90
C CYS A 98 -11.61 -6.04 -7.29
N LEU A 99 -12.66 -6.85 -7.38
CA LEU A 99 -13.09 -7.47 -8.64
C LEU A 99 -13.25 -6.47 -9.81
N GLN A 100 -13.75 -5.27 -9.54
CA GLN A 100 -13.91 -4.25 -10.58
C GLN A 100 -12.56 -3.72 -11.07
N CYS A 101 -11.62 -3.46 -10.16
CA CYS A 101 -10.27 -3.02 -10.52
C CYS A 101 -9.51 -4.14 -11.23
N THR A 102 -9.65 -5.40 -10.82
CA THR A 102 -9.09 -6.57 -11.51
C THR A 102 -9.49 -6.61 -12.98
N LYS A 103 -10.80 -6.52 -13.28
CA LYS A 103 -11.30 -6.50 -14.67
C LYS A 103 -10.69 -5.35 -15.47
N GLN A 104 -10.60 -4.16 -14.87
CA GLN A 104 -10.01 -2.98 -15.52
C GLN A 104 -8.51 -3.14 -15.78
N ILE A 105 -7.76 -3.67 -14.81
CA ILE A 105 -6.32 -3.95 -14.92
C ILE A 105 -6.05 -4.92 -16.07
N ILE A 106 -6.81 -6.02 -16.14
CA ILE A 106 -6.72 -7.02 -17.21
C ILE A 106 -7.02 -6.36 -18.55
N GLN A 107 -8.15 -5.67 -18.68
CA GLN A 107 -8.58 -5.06 -19.93
C GLN A 107 -7.66 -3.92 -20.40
N ALA A 108 -6.93 -3.29 -19.49
CA ALA A 108 -5.93 -2.27 -19.79
C ALA A 108 -4.58 -2.83 -20.29
N GLY A 109 -4.43 -4.15 -20.36
CA GLY A 109 -3.20 -4.79 -20.87
C GLY A 109 -2.04 -4.84 -19.87
N ILE A 110 -2.31 -4.65 -18.57
CA ILE A 110 -1.31 -4.82 -17.51
C ILE A 110 -0.92 -6.30 -17.43
N LYS A 111 0.39 -6.59 -17.35
CA LYS A 111 0.92 -7.98 -17.33
C LYS A 111 1.23 -8.51 -15.94
N THR A 112 1.47 -7.61 -14.98
CA THR A 112 1.83 -8.00 -13.62
C THR A 112 1.19 -7.08 -12.60
N VAL A 113 0.62 -7.67 -11.54
CA VAL A 113 0.11 -7.00 -10.36
C VAL A 113 0.98 -7.38 -9.17
N TYR A 114 1.59 -6.39 -8.53
CA TYR A 114 2.27 -6.51 -7.26
C TYR A 114 1.42 -5.89 -6.17
N TYR A 115 1.13 -6.59 -5.08
CA TYR A 115 0.30 -6.06 -4.00
C TYR A 115 0.91 -6.28 -2.61
N ALA A 116 0.76 -5.33 -1.68
CA ALA A 116 1.39 -5.46 -0.35
C ALA A 116 0.54 -6.27 0.63
N THR A 117 -0.76 -5.97 0.72
CA THR A 117 -1.65 -6.51 1.76
C THR A 117 -2.86 -7.21 1.14
N ASP A 118 -3.25 -8.37 1.68
CA ASP A 118 -4.51 -9.01 1.29
C ASP A 118 -5.70 -8.16 1.76
N TYR A 119 -6.74 -8.05 0.95
CA TYR A 119 -7.92 -7.27 1.26
C TYR A 119 -9.17 -7.93 0.69
N ARG A 120 -9.75 -8.85 1.48
CA ARG A 120 -10.97 -9.60 1.09
C ARG A 120 -10.86 -10.15 -0.34
N ASN A 121 -9.74 -10.81 -0.64
CA ASN A 121 -9.40 -11.23 -1.99
C ASN A 121 -10.55 -12.06 -2.57
N ASN A 122 -11.11 -11.58 -3.67
CA ASN A 122 -12.26 -12.22 -4.31
C ASN A 122 -11.77 -13.40 -5.16
N GLU A 123 -12.37 -14.59 -4.98
CA GLU A 123 -11.96 -15.82 -5.69
C GLU A 123 -12.08 -15.67 -7.21
N TYR A 124 -13.15 -15.04 -7.69
CA TYR A 124 -13.33 -14.80 -9.12
C TYR A 124 -12.31 -13.80 -9.67
N ALA A 125 -11.86 -12.82 -8.88
CA ALA A 125 -10.76 -11.94 -9.28
C ALA A 125 -9.44 -12.70 -9.47
N ILE A 126 -9.14 -13.66 -8.58
CA ILE A 126 -7.96 -14.53 -8.70
C ILE A 126 -8.06 -15.38 -9.97
N GLN A 127 -9.22 -15.99 -10.20
CA GLN A 127 -9.49 -16.78 -11.41
C GLN A 127 -9.30 -15.94 -12.68
N LEU A 128 -9.86 -14.73 -12.74
CA LEU A 128 -9.72 -13.85 -13.90
C LEU A 128 -8.26 -13.49 -14.20
N PHE A 129 -7.44 -13.22 -13.18
CA PHE A 129 -6.02 -12.97 -13.39
C PHE A 129 -5.30 -14.19 -14.00
N GLN A 130 -5.63 -15.40 -13.52
CA GLN A 130 -5.07 -16.65 -14.04
C GLN A 130 -5.49 -16.89 -15.50
N GLU A 131 -6.78 -16.76 -15.81
CA GLU A 131 -7.32 -16.92 -17.17
C GLU A 131 -6.72 -15.92 -18.16
N ALA A 132 -6.49 -14.67 -17.72
CA ALA A 132 -5.89 -13.63 -18.52
C ALA A 132 -4.35 -13.73 -18.65
N GLY A 133 -3.71 -14.67 -17.93
CA GLY A 133 -2.26 -14.81 -17.90
C GLY A 133 -1.54 -13.60 -17.26
N VAL A 134 -2.21 -12.90 -16.34
CA VAL A 134 -1.63 -11.78 -15.58
C VAL A 134 -0.95 -12.33 -14.34
N LYS A 135 0.35 -12.05 -14.18
CA LYS A 135 1.11 -12.46 -13.00
C LYS A 135 0.66 -11.66 -11.77
N VAL A 136 0.44 -12.33 -10.64
CA VAL A 136 0.07 -11.67 -9.37
C VAL A 136 1.02 -12.12 -8.27
N ASP A 137 1.78 -11.18 -7.71
CA ASP A 137 2.77 -11.45 -6.66
C ASP A 137 2.52 -10.56 -5.44
N LYS A 138 2.58 -11.14 -4.24
CA LYS A 138 2.55 -10.37 -2.99
C LYS A 138 3.94 -9.81 -2.69
N VAL A 139 4.02 -8.50 -2.49
CA VAL A 139 5.25 -7.75 -2.16
C VAL A 139 4.96 -6.82 -0.99
N PRO A 140 5.06 -7.31 0.26
CA PRO A 140 4.92 -6.46 1.45
C PRO A 140 6.00 -5.37 1.46
N LEU A 141 5.63 -4.19 1.95
CA LEU A 141 6.59 -3.11 2.13
C LEU A 141 7.47 -3.39 3.36
N GLU A 142 8.78 -3.41 3.14
CA GLU A 142 9.78 -3.58 4.19
C GLU A 142 10.28 -2.21 4.65
N GLU A 143 9.85 -1.76 5.84
CA GLU A 143 10.10 -0.38 6.33
C GLU A 143 11.60 -0.03 6.45
N PHE A 144 12.44 -1.00 6.77
CA PHE A 144 13.90 -0.81 6.86
C PHE A 144 14.56 -0.47 5.52
N ASN A 145 13.90 -0.71 4.39
CA ASN A 145 14.40 -0.29 3.08
C ASN A 145 14.17 1.20 2.79
N ILE A 146 13.31 1.86 3.57
CA ILE A 146 12.86 3.24 3.34
C ILE A 146 13.43 4.19 4.41
N ASP A 147 13.62 3.70 5.64
CA ASP A 147 14.27 4.46 6.71
C ASP A 147 15.72 3.98 6.89
N PRO A 148 16.73 4.79 6.46
CA PRO A 148 18.14 4.43 6.60
C PRO A 148 18.59 4.22 8.05
N ASN A 149 17.86 4.82 9.00
CA ASN A 149 18.16 4.76 10.42
C ASN A 149 17.29 3.74 11.16
N TYR A 150 16.47 2.94 10.48
CA TYR A 150 15.53 2.02 11.11
C TYR A 150 16.21 1.12 12.15
N LYS A 151 17.32 0.47 11.78
CA LYS A 151 18.10 -0.39 12.69
C LYS A 151 18.67 0.38 13.86
N VAL A 152 19.24 1.56 13.62
CA VAL A 152 19.81 2.42 14.67
C VAL A 152 18.72 2.85 15.66
N LYS A 153 17.52 3.20 15.18
CA LYS A 153 16.37 3.54 16.03
C LYS A 153 15.93 2.34 16.87
N GLN A 154 15.81 1.16 16.28
CA GLN A 154 15.47 -0.06 17.01
C GLN A 154 16.50 -0.41 18.09
N GLU A 155 17.79 -0.37 17.75
CA GLU A 155 18.89 -0.61 18.70
C GLU A 155 18.87 0.42 19.84
N TYR A 156 18.65 1.70 19.51
CA TYR A 156 18.57 2.77 20.50
C TYR A 156 17.39 2.59 21.46
N VAL A 157 16.21 2.25 20.93
CA VAL A 157 15.01 1.99 21.74
C VAL A 157 15.20 0.76 22.62
N SER A 158 15.76 -0.34 22.09
CA SER A 158 16.08 -1.53 22.90
C SER A 158 17.05 -1.19 24.05
N LYS A 159 18.07 -0.38 23.77
CA LYS A 159 19.00 0.11 24.81
C LYS A 159 18.31 0.98 25.86
N LEU A 160 17.42 1.88 25.45
CA LEU A 160 16.64 2.72 26.36
C LEU A 160 15.74 1.88 27.26
N LEU A 161 15.00 0.91 26.70
CA LEU A 161 14.13 0.01 27.47
C LEU A 161 14.92 -0.81 28.50
N LYS A 162 16.11 -1.30 28.13
CA LYS A 162 17.02 -1.98 29.08
C LYS A 162 17.49 -1.05 30.21
N THR A 163 17.76 0.22 29.91
CA THR A 163 18.23 1.22 30.89
C THR A 163 17.11 1.66 31.85
N VAL A 164 15.90 1.85 31.33
CA VAL A 164 14.73 2.27 32.12
C VAL A 164 14.20 1.13 32.97
N GLY A 165 14.35 -0.13 32.53
CA GLY A 165 13.86 -1.31 33.25
C GLY A 165 14.39 -1.49 34.68
N SER A 166 15.50 -0.86 35.05
CA SER A 166 15.98 -0.85 36.44
C SER A 166 15.33 0.21 37.34
N HIS A 167 14.49 1.09 36.77
CA HIS A 167 13.90 2.24 37.45
C HIS A 167 12.37 2.25 37.41
N VAL A 168 11.73 1.29 36.74
CA VAL A 168 10.27 1.17 36.60
C VAL A 168 9.79 -0.21 37.04
N SER A 169 8.47 -0.35 37.24
CA SER A 169 7.88 -1.65 37.56
C SER A 169 7.94 -2.63 36.38
N ASN A 170 7.90 -3.94 36.65
CA ASN A 170 7.87 -4.95 35.59
C ASN A 170 6.66 -4.81 34.66
N ASP A 171 5.49 -4.44 35.20
CA ASP A 171 4.26 -4.24 34.44
C ASP A 171 4.40 -3.03 33.49
N GLU A 172 4.99 -1.94 33.97
CA GLU A 172 5.25 -0.74 33.17
C GLU A 172 6.29 -1.02 32.08
N LEU A 173 7.36 -1.77 32.39
CA LEU A 173 8.34 -2.19 31.40
C LEU A 173 7.73 -3.09 30.31
N ALA A 174 6.83 -4.01 30.69
CA ALA A 174 6.12 -4.87 29.75
C ALA A 174 5.24 -4.05 28.80
N HIS A 175 4.52 -3.04 29.32
CA HIS A 175 3.73 -2.12 28.51
C HIS A 175 4.60 -1.36 27.50
N LEU A 176 5.73 -0.78 27.94
CA LEU A 176 6.65 -0.05 27.06
C LEU A 176 7.25 -0.94 25.97
N LYS A 177 7.57 -2.21 26.29
CA LYS A 177 8.06 -3.17 25.30
C LYS A 177 7.00 -3.49 24.24
N GLU A 178 5.75 -3.69 24.66
CA GLU A 178 4.64 -3.97 23.76
C GLU A 178 4.36 -2.76 22.85
N GLU A 179 4.32 -1.56 23.41
CA GLU A 179 4.14 -0.31 22.64
C GLU A 179 5.26 -0.13 21.60
N ALA A 180 6.51 -0.35 22.00
CA ALA A 180 7.64 -0.28 21.07
C ALA A 180 7.56 -1.36 19.98
N LYS A 181 7.12 -2.60 20.30
CA LYS A 181 6.90 -3.65 19.31
C LYS A 181 5.83 -3.24 18.28
N GLN A 182 4.76 -2.57 18.72
CA GLN A 182 3.71 -2.07 17.86
C GLN A 182 4.18 -0.93 16.94
N ILE A 183 4.97 0.01 17.48
CA ILE A 183 5.50 1.16 16.72
C ILE A 183 6.51 0.71 15.64
N PHE A 184 7.43 -0.20 16.00
CA PHE A 184 8.53 -0.58 15.11
C PHE A 184 8.24 -1.79 14.21
N LYS A 185 7.07 -2.45 14.33
CA LYS A 185 6.66 -3.61 13.50
C LYS A 185 7.77 -4.65 13.26
N GLY A 186 8.45 -5.05 14.32
CA GLY A 186 9.48 -6.08 14.29
C GLY A 186 9.72 -6.63 15.69
N ASP A 187 10.15 -7.90 15.79
CA ASP A 187 10.61 -8.42 17.07
C ASP A 187 11.86 -7.62 17.50
N MET A 188 11.71 -6.82 18.55
CA MET A 188 12.86 -6.22 19.22
C MET A 188 13.63 -7.37 19.85
N ASN A 189 14.65 -7.87 19.16
CA ASN A 189 15.49 -8.94 19.67
C ASN A 189 15.96 -8.59 21.09
N GLU A 190 15.68 -9.51 22.02
CA GLU A 190 16.13 -9.46 23.41
C GLU A 190 17.66 -9.51 23.52
#